data_AF-A0AAU8N9W5-F1
#
_entry.id   AF-A0AAU8N9W5-F1
#
_cell.length_a   1.000
_cell.length_b   1.000
_cell.length_c   1.000
_cell.angle_alpha   90.00
_cell.angle_beta   90.00
_cell.angle_gamma   90.00
#
_symmetry.space_group_name_H-M   'P 1'
#
loop_
_entity.id
_entity.type
_entity.pdbx_description
1 polymer ?
#
loop_
_entity_poly.entity_id
_entity_poly.type
_entity_poly.pdbx_seq_one_letter_code
_entity_poly.pdbx_strand_id
1 'polypeptide(L)'
;MDSVIKMLEIKREQFIQELKAAQGEVHSQIVEKKREIDTAIQWLKKIDTLQLHRPDDYMFAQLPDTRTAFSEYKIVETLESDDPQDWQEVKLMSQGEELWFYAGDWVIKSKK
;
A
#
# COMPACT_ATOMS: atom_id res chain seq x y z
N MET A 1 -15.31 9.60 0.03
CA MET A 1 -14.65 8.38 0.53
C MET A 1 -15.37 7.83 1.75
N ASP A 2 -15.75 8.71 2.68
CA ASP A 2 -16.50 8.39 3.90
C ASP A 2 -17.78 7.56 3.70
N SER A 3 -18.56 7.82 2.66
CA SER A 3 -19.77 7.05 2.37
C SER A 3 -19.45 5.58 2.03
N VAL A 4 -18.36 5.34 1.31
CA VAL A 4 -17.89 4.00 0.95
C VAL A 4 -17.31 3.30 2.18
N ILE A 5 -16.49 3.99 2.97
CA ILE A 5 -15.94 3.43 4.22
C ILE A 5 -17.07 3.03 5.18
N LYS A 6 -18.08 3.89 5.38
CA LYS A 6 -19.26 3.58 6.21
C LYS A 6 -20.02 2.36 5.69
N MET A 7 -20.20 2.24 4.38
CA MET A 7 -20.85 1.07 3.77
C MET A 7 -20.06 -0.22 4.05
N LEU A 8 -18.74 -0.18 3.92
CA LEU A 8 -17.86 -1.31 4.22
C LEU A 8 -17.85 -1.66 5.71
N GLU A 9 -17.89 -0.66 6.60
CA GLU A 9 -18.00 -0.87 8.05
C GLU A 9 -19.31 -1.55 8.44
N ILE A 10 -20.44 -1.19 7.81
CA ILE A 10 -21.72 -1.90 7.97
C ILE A 10 -21.60 -3.35 7.54
N LYS A 11 -20.98 -3.60 6.37
CA LYS A 11 -20.84 -4.97 5.83
C LYS A 11 -19.86 -5.82 6.65
N ARG A 12 -18.81 -5.21 7.20
CA ARG A 12 -17.92 -5.83 8.19
C ARG A 12 -18.69 -6.30 9.42
N GLU A 13 -19.59 -5.46 9.94
CA GLU A 13 -20.41 -5.83 11.09
C GLU A 13 -21.37 -6.99 10.77
N GLN A 14 -21.95 -7.02 9.57
CA GLN A 14 -22.76 -8.16 9.11
C GLN A 14 -21.96 -9.47 9.15
N PHE A 15 -20.73 -9.49 8.62
CA PHE A 15 -19.87 -10.67 8.70
C PHE A 15 -19.51 -11.05 10.13
N ILE A 16 -19.31 -10.09 11.04
CA ILE A 16 -19.09 -10.39 12.47
C ILE A 16 -20.30 -11.10 13.08
N GLN A 17 -21.52 -10.68 12.73
CA GLN A 17 -22.74 -11.35 13.21
C GLN A 17 -22.90 -12.75 12.60
N GLU A 18 -22.63 -12.92 11.30
CA GLU A 18 -22.67 -14.23 10.63
C GLU A 18 -21.65 -15.21 11.22
N LEU A 19 -20.45 -14.73 11.59
CA LEU A 19 -19.41 -15.55 12.22
C LEU A 19 -19.83 -16.15 13.57
N LYS A 20 -20.72 -15.49 14.31
CA LYS A 20 -21.22 -16.01 15.60
C LYS A 20 -22.06 -17.28 15.45
N ALA A 21 -22.66 -17.50 14.28
CA ALA A 21 -23.52 -18.64 13.99
C ALA A 21 -22.88 -19.68 13.04
N ALA A 22 -21.79 -19.31 12.35
CA ALA A 22 -21.16 -20.16 11.35
C ALA A 22 -20.21 -21.21 11.96
N GLN A 23 -20.18 -22.40 11.36
CA GLN A 23 -19.25 -23.49 11.70
C GLN A 23 -18.66 -24.12 10.43
N GLY A 24 -17.53 -24.81 10.58
CA GLY A 24 -16.87 -25.54 9.50
C GLY A 24 -16.45 -24.64 8.33
N GLU A 25 -16.62 -25.11 7.11
CA GLU A 25 -16.16 -24.42 5.89
C GLU A 25 -16.80 -23.03 5.70
N VAL A 26 -18.07 -22.87 6.10
CA VAL A 26 -18.78 -21.58 6.04
C VAL A 26 -18.10 -20.55 6.93
N HIS A 27 -17.61 -20.95 8.10
CA HIS A 27 -16.87 -20.06 9.00
C HIS A 27 -15.60 -19.55 8.31
N SER A 28 -14.80 -20.44 7.73
CA SER A 28 -13.55 -20.07 7.03
C SER A 28 -13.81 -19.10 5.86
N GLN A 29 -14.87 -19.31 5.08
CA GLN A 29 -15.22 -18.41 3.98
C GLN A 29 -15.61 -17.01 4.47
N ILE A 30 -16.36 -16.91 5.57
CA ILE A 30 -16.76 -15.61 6.13
C ILE A 30 -15.55 -14.90 6.74
N VAL A 31 -14.62 -15.62 7.36
CA VAL A 31 -13.35 -15.06 7.86
C VAL A 31 -12.57 -14.41 6.72
N GLU A 32 -12.43 -15.09 5.57
CA GLU A 32 -11.69 -14.55 4.44
C GLU A 32 -12.36 -13.30 3.86
N LYS A 33 -13.69 -13.33 3.66
CA LYS A 33 -14.45 -12.16 3.21
C LYS A 33 -14.34 -10.98 4.17
N LYS A 34 -14.36 -11.23 5.48
CA LYS A 34 -14.16 -10.19 6.49
C LYS A 34 -12.75 -9.60 6.38
N ARG A 35 -11.73 -10.44 6.20
CA ARG A 35 -10.34 -10.01 6.03
C ARG A 35 -10.20 -9.09 4.81
N GLU A 36 -10.79 -9.45 3.67
CA GLU A 36 -10.80 -8.61 2.48
C GLU A 36 -11.42 -7.23 2.74
N ILE A 37 -12.55 -7.17 3.46
CA ILE A 37 -13.19 -5.90 3.83
C ILE A 37 -12.32 -5.09 4.80
N ASP A 38 -11.74 -5.73 5.83
CA ASP A 38 -10.84 -5.06 6.77
C ASP A 38 -9.66 -4.43 6.04
N THR A 39 -9.04 -5.17 5.12
CA THR A 39 -7.98 -4.67 4.26
C THR A 39 -8.48 -3.49 3.41
N ALA A 40 -9.60 -3.61 2.71
CA ALA A 40 -10.15 -2.51 1.90
C ALA A 40 -10.39 -1.22 2.72
N ILE A 41 -10.95 -1.34 3.92
CA ILE A 41 -11.15 -0.19 4.83
C ILE A 41 -9.82 0.45 5.21
N GLN A 42 -8.79 -0.36 5.54
CA GLN A 42 -7.46 0.15 5.88
C GLN A 42 -6.83 0.92 4.71
N TRP A 43 -6.92 0.40 3.49
CA TRP A 43 -6.42 1.08 2.30
C TRP A 43 -7.14 2.39 2.05
N LEU A 44 -8.47 2.41 2.12
CA LEU A 44 -9.25 3.64 1.93
C LEU A 44 -8.91 4.70 2.99
N LYS A 45 -8.77 4.32 4.26
CA LYS A 45 -8.33 5.23 5.32
C LYS A 45 -6.92 5.76 5.07
N LYS A 46 -6.01 4.91 4.57
CA LYS A 46 -4.64 5.31 4.24
C LYS A 46 -4.58 6.29 3.06
N ILE A 47 -5.39 6.06 2.04
CA ILE A 47 -5.57 6.98 0.90
C ILE A 47 -6.03 8.35 1.40
N ASP A 48 -7.03 8.39 2.29
CA ASP A 48 -7.55 9.65 2.86
C ASP A 48 -6.50 10.38 3.71
N THR A 49 -5.81 9.66 4.61
CA THR A 49 -4.72 10.22 5.43
C THR A 49 -3.57 10.78 4.58
N LEU A 50 -3.25 10.12 3.48
CA LEU A 50 -2.21 10.57 2.53
C LEU A 50 -2.72 11.64 1.55
N GLN A 51 -3.98 12.07 1.67
CA GLN A 51 -4.64 13.01 0.76
C GLN A 51 -4.52 12.60 -0.71
N LEU A 52 -4.53 11.28 -0.97
CA LEU A 52 -4.51 10.72 -2.31
C LEU A 52 -5.92 10.87 -2.89
N HIS A 53 -6.16 11.96 -3.63
CA HIS A 53 -7.51 12.32 -4.06
C HIS A 53 -7.98 11.55 -5.29
N ARG A 54 -7.55 11.93 -6.50
CA ARG A 54 -7.97 11.23 -7.73
C ARG A 54 -6.81 10.36 -8.20
N PRO A 55 -7.05 9.09 -8.57
CA PRO A 55 -6.00 8.23 -9.14
C PRO A 55 -5.30 8.88 -10.34
N ASP A 56 -6.04 9.66 -11.12
CA ASP A 56 -5.52 10.39 -12.28
C ASP A 56 -4.51 11.48 -11.91
N ASP A 57 -4.47 11.93 -10.65
CA ASP A 57 -3.50 12.91 -10.15
C ASP A 57 -2.14 12.25 -9.82
N TYR A 58 -2.01 10.93 -9.97
CA TYR A 58 -0.80 10.18 -9.62
C TYR A 58 -0.28 9.32 -10.77
N MET A 59 1.03 9.14 -10.79
CA MET A 59 1.72 8.12 -11.58
C MET A 59 2.08 6.96 -10.66
N PHE A 60 1.77 5.76 -11.12
CA PHE A 60 2.11 4.52 -10.45
C PHE A 60 3.15 3.81 -11.31
N ALA A 61 4.31 3.51 -10.72
CA ALA A 61 5.35 2.72 -11.36
C ALA A 61 5.72 1.57 -10.44
N GLN A 62 5.69 0.35 -10.97
CA GLN A 62 6.25 -0.81 -10.29
C GLN A 62 7.75 -0.86 -10.58
N LEU A 63 8.55 -1.06 -9.54
CA LEU A 63 9.99 -1.25 -9.69
C LEU A 63 10.22 -2.55 -10.46
N PRO A 64 10.94 -2.52 -11.60
CA PRO A 64 11.07 -3.67 -12.45
C PRO A 64 11.89 -4.77 -11.77
N ASP A 65 11.71 -5.99 -12.24
CA ASP A 65 12.58 -7.07 -11.81
C ASP A 65 13.99 -6.82 -12.32
N THR A 66 14.94 -6.91 -11.41
CA THR A 66 16.36 -6.85 -11.75
C THR A 66 16.78 -8.29 -11.97
N ARG A 67 17.45 -8.62 -13.08
CA ARG A 67 17.83 -10.01 -13.42
C ARG A 67 18.82 -10.66 -12.43
N THR A 68 19.12 -9.98 -11.34
CA THR A 68 20.01 -10.36 -10.26
C THR A 68 19.17 -10.59 -9.00
N ALA A 69 19.23 -11.80 -8.46
CA ALA A 69 18.34 -12.28 -7.38
C ALA A 69 18.45 -11.54 -6.03
N PHE A 70 19.32 -10.52 -5.91
CA PHE A 70 19.63 -9.83 -4.65
C PHE A 70 19.92 -8.34 -4.86
N SER A 71 19.22 -7.68 -5.77
CA SER A 71 19.36 -6.23 -5.96
C SER A 71 18.31 -5.46 -5.18
N GLU A 72 18.74 -4.38 -4.55
CA GLU A 72 17.90 -3.35 -3.96
C GLU A 72 17.94 -2.08 -4.81
N TYR A 73 16.84 -1.33 -4.79
CA TYR A 73 16.77 0.01 -5.34
C TYR A 73 17.11 1.02 -4.24
N LYS A 74 17.94 2.00 -4.59
CA LYS A 74 18.27 3.12 -3.70
C LYS A 74 17.65 4.40 -4.22
N ILE A 75 17.15 5.22 -3.30
CA ILE A 75 16.79 6.60 -3.60
C ILE A 75 18.04 7.45 -3.40
N VAL A 76 18.38 8.23 -4.41
CA VAL A 76 19.53 9.12 -4.41
C VAL A 76 19.08 10.52 -4.78
N GLU A 77 19.69 11.50 -4.13
CA GLU A 77 19.66 12.88 -4.59
C GLU A 77 20.80 13.06 -5.59
N THR A 78 20.43 13.24 -6.86
CA THR A 78 21.37 13.71 -7.88
C THR A 78 21.61 15.19 -7.61
N LEU A 79 22.84 15.55 -7.23
CA LEU A 79 23.22 16.95 -7.02
C LEU A 79 23.27 17.69 -8.38
N GLU A 80 24.10 18.72 -8.52
CA GLU A 80 24.22 19.51 -9.75
C GLU A 80 24.73 18.71 -10.97
N SER A 81 25.08 17.43 -10.80
CA SER A 81 25.64 16.56 -11.85
C SER A 81 24.95 15.20 -11.89
N ASP A 82 24.90 14.62 -13.09
CA ASP A 82 24.49 13.23 -13.32
C ASP A 82 25.62 12.22 -13.05
N ASP A 83 26.77 12.66 -12.52
CA ASP A 83 27.88 11.76 -12.14
C ASP A 83 27.47 10.95 -10.91
N PRO A 84 27.43 9.60 -10.98
CA PRO A 84 27.10 8.76 -9.84
C PRO A 84 28.01 8.95 -8.62
N GLN A 85 29.21 9.52 -8.78
CA GLN A 85 30.09 9.86 -7.66
C GLN A 85 29.54 10.99 -6.78
N ASP A 86 28.71 11.86 -7.35
CA ASP A 86 28.08 12.99 -6.65
C ASP A 86 26.71 12.62 -6.07
N TRP A 87 26.24 11.38 -6.25
CA TRP A 87 24.94 10.94 -5.76
C TRP A 87 24.99 10.71 -4.26
N GLN A 88 24.07 11.34 -3.54
CA GLN A 88 23.90 11.13 -2.12
C GLN A 88 22.70 10.22 -1.87
N GLU A 89 22.92 9.08 -1.21
CA GLU A 89 21.84 8.17 -0.82
C GLU A 89 20.92 8.83 0.22
N VAL A 90 19.62 8.78 -0.06
CA VAL A 90 18.56 9.30 0.82
C VAL A 90 17.90 8.13 1.54
N LYS A 91 18.05 8.09 2.86
CA LYS A 91 17.39 7.12 3.73
C LYS A 91 15.97 7.57 4.04
N LEU A 92 14.98 6.83 3.55
CA LEU A 92 13.58 7.06 3.92
C LEU A 92 13.22 6.29 5.18
N MET A 93 12.59 6.98 6.12
CA MET A 93 12.14 6.40 7.39
C MET A 93 10.61 6.37 7.43
N SER A 94 10.03 5.23 7.80
CA SER A 94 8.59 5.10 8.06
C SER A 94 8.36 4.26 9.29
N GLN A 95 7.49 4.73 10.20
CA GLN A 95 7.16 4.02 11.45
C GLN A 95 8.39 3.63 12.30
N GLY A 96 9.51 4.35 12.17
CA GLY A 96 10.75 4.09 12.90
C GLY A 96 11.70 3.10 12.21
N GLU A 97 11.36 2.60 11.03
CA GLU A 97 12.18 1.67 10.25
C GLU A 97 12.69 2.33 8.95
N GLU A 98 13.87 1.92 8.52
CA GLU A 98 14.44 2.32 7.22
C GLU A 98 13.71 1.54 6.10
N LEU A 99 13.23 2.28 5.10
CA LEU A 99 12.42 1.74 4.03
C LEU A 99 13.32 1.33 2.86
N TRP A 100 13.37 0.01 2.63
CA TRP A 100 14.12 -0.61 1.55
C TRP A 100 13.21 -0.86 0.35
N PHE A 101 13.73 -0.67 -0.86
CA PHE A 101 12.98 -0.86 -2.09
C PHE A 101 13.53 -2.06 -2.87
N TYR A 102 12.64 -2.94 -3.29
CA TYR A 102 12.96 -4.15 -4.03
C TYR A 102 12.13 -4.24 -5.32
N ALA A 103 12.52 -5.18 -6.17
CA ALA A 103 11.72 -5.55 -7.33
C ALA A 103 10.27 -5.87 -6.92
N GLY A 104 9.30 -5.31 -7.66
CA GLY A 104 7.88 -5.50 -7.40
C GLY A 104 7.24 -4.46 -6.47
N ASP A 105 8.03 -3.66 -5.74
CA ASP A 105 7.50 -2.53 -4.97
C ASP A 105 6.94 -1.44 -5.88
N TRP A 106 6.07 -0.60 -5.34
CA TRP A 106 5.40 0.47 -6.09
C TRP A 106 5.84 1.84 -5.62
N VAL A 107 6.17 2.70 -6.59
CA VAL A 107 6.40 4.13 -6.39
C VAL A 107 5.18 4.90 -6.87
N ILE A 108 4.67 5.79 -6.01
CA ILE A 108 3.55 6.68 -6.31
C ILE A 108 4.08 8.10 -6.36
N LYS A 109 3.90 8.79 -7.49
CA LYS A 109 4.35 10.17 -7.69
C LYS A 109 3.15 11.05 -8.04
N SER A 110 3.00 12.21 -7.40
CA SER A 110 2.01 13.21 -7.82
C SER A 110 2.36 13.76 -9.20
N LYS A 111 1.35 13.87 -10.07
CA LYS A 111 1.45 14.65 -11.31
C LYS A 111 1.37 16.12 -10.90
N LYS A 112 2.38 16.89 -11.32
CA LYS A 112 2.35 18.36 -11.20
C LYS A 112 1.40 18.94 -12.24
#